data_AF-A0A9E5ZJ54-F1
#
_entry.id   AF-A0A9E5ZJ54-F1
#
_cell.length_a   1.000
_cell.length_b   1.000
_cell.length_c   1.000
_cell.angle_alpha   90.00
_cell.angle_beta   90.00
_cell.angle_gamma   90.00
#
_symmetry.space_group_name_H-M   'P 1'
#
loop_
_entity.id
_entity.type
_entity.pdbx_description
1 polymer ?
#
loop_
_entity_poly.entity_id
_entity_poly.type
_entity_poly.pdbx_seq_one_letter_code
_entity_poly.pdbx_strand_id
1 'polypeptide(L)' 'MYGNSRIINVDKSGANIAGIKTWNKRSFTSRSIKIRSVKYLNNIIEQDHRNIKRRIAITTGFKEFESAQRTLAGIEKGKS' A
#
# COMPACT_ATOMS: atom_id res chain seq x y z
N MET A 1 16.34 -9.44 -7.72
CA MET A 1 16.03 -10.86 -7.44
C MET A 1 15.04 -10.91 -6.28
N TYR A 2 13.81 -11.39 -6.49
CA TYR A 2 12.85 -11.57 -5.39
C TYR A 2 13.26 -12.80 -4.57
N GLY A 3 13.58 -12.59 -3.29
CA GLY A 3 14.18 -13.62 -2.44
C GLY A 3 13.24 -14.82 -2.23
N ASN A 4 13.78 -16.03 -2.37
CA ASN A 4 13.12 -17.30 -2.06
C ASN A 4 12.85 -17.44 -0.54
N SER A 5 11.86 -16.69 -0.05
CA SER A 5 11.55 -16.57 1.37
C SER A 5 10.70 -17.76 1.82
N ARG A 6 11.26 -18.62 2.68
CA ARG A 6 10.49 -19.74 3.29
C ARG A 6 9.50 -19.27 4.36
N ILE A 7 9.67 -18.05 4.87
CA ILE A 7 8.85 -17.47 5.95
C ILE A 7 8.46 -16.05 5.56
N ILE A 8 7.16 -15.75 5.63
CA ILE A 8 6.63 -14.41 5.36
C ILE A 8 5.94 -13.90 6.63
N ASN A 9 6.27 -12.66 7.01
CA ASN A 9 5.51 -11.96 8.04
C ASN A 9 4.32 -11.27 7.37
N VAL A 10 3.12 -11.59 7.85
CA VAL A 10 1.87 -11.05 7.32
C VAL A 10 1.17 -10.29 8.43
N ASP A 11 0.52 -9.19 8.06
CA ASP A 11 -0.41 -8.50 8.95
C ASP A 11 -1.61 -9.40 9.32
N LYS A 12 -2.51 -8.90 10.16
CA LYS A 12 -3.70 -9.68 10.56
C LYS A 12 -4.78 -9.77 9.47
N SER A 13 -4.49 -9.46 8.21
CA SER A 13 -5.47 -9.52 7.13
C SER A 13 -5.82 -10.96 6.75
N GLY A 14 -7.11 -11.29 6.81
CA GLY A 14 -7.63 -12.59 6.37
C GLY A 14 -7.39 -12.87 4.88
N ALA A 15 -7.37 -11.82 4.04
CA ALA A 15 -7.12 -11.94 2.61
C ALA A 15 -5.70 -12.44 2.32
N ASN A 16 -4.71 -11.99 3.09
CA ASN A 16 -3.33 -12.39 2.92
C ASN A 16 -3.10 -13.87 3.27
N ILE A 17 -3.77 -14.35 4.34
CA ILE A 17 -3.75 -15.76 4.73
C ILE A 17 -4.39 -16.62 3.63
N ALA A 18 -5.54 -16.20 3.10
CA ALA A 18 -6.24 -16.92 2.03
C ALA A 18 -5.42 -16.98 0.74
N GLY A 19 -4.74 -15.88 0.37
CA GLY A 19 -3.85 -15.82 -0.78
C GLY A 19 -2.68 -16.79 -0.68
N ILE A 20 -1.99 -16.80 0.48
CA ILE A 20 -0.84 -17.69 0.70
C ILE A 20 -1.27 -19.16 0.77
N LYS A 21 -2.43 -19.47 1.38
CA LYS A 21 -2.99 -20.84 1.38
C LYS A 21 -3.29 -21.32 -0.04
N THR A 22 -3.89 -20.46 -0.86
CA THR A 22 -4.16 -20.75 -2.28
C THR A 22 -2.86 -20.96 -3.05
N TRP A 23 -1.85 -20.12 -2.83
CA TRP A 23 -0.53 -20.28 -3.45
C TRP A 23 0.14 -21.58 -3.03
N ASN A 24 0.18 -21.90 -1.73
CA ASN A 24 0.74 -23.15 -1.22
C ASN A 24 0.04 -24.40 -1.78
N LYS A 25 -1.28 -24.32 -2.03
CA LYS A 25 -2.06 -25.42 -2.65
C LYS A 25 -1.77 -25.58 -4.15
N ARG A 26 -1.52 -24.48 -4.86
CA ARG A 26 -1.25 -24.47 -6.31
C ARG A 26 0.22 -24.68 -6.66
N SER A 27 1.13 -24.39 -5.74
CA SER A 27 2.56 -24.64 -5.90
C SER A 27 2.83 -26.14 -5.86
N PHE A 28 3.19 -26.72 -7.01
CA PHE A 28 3.69 -28.10 -7.15
C PHE A 28 5.08 -28.33 -6.52
N THR A 29 5.57 -27.36 -5.73
CA THR A 29 6.88 -27.43 -5.08
C THR A 29 6.70 -27.83 -3.62
N SER A 30 7.58 -28.69 -3.10
CA SER A 30 7.59 -29.13 -1.70
C SER A 30 7.92 -28.02 -0.68
N ARG A 31 8.01 -26.76 -1.12
CA ARG A 31 8.32 -25.58 -0.30
C ARG A 31 7.05 -24.79 -0.01
N SER A 32 6.34 -25.21 1.04
CA SER A 32 5.27 -24.39 1.61
C SER A 32 5.85 -23.14 2.29
N ILE A 33 5.21 -22.00 2.04
CA ILE A 33 5.51 -20.75 2.73
C ILE A 33 4.89 -20.82 4.13
N LYS A 34 5.71 -20.65 5.17
CA LYS A 34 5.24 -20.52 6.54
C LYS A 34 4.85 -19.07 6.82
N ILE A 35 3.63 -18.88 7.32
CA ILE A 35 3.11 -17.57 7.74
C ILE A 35 3.45 -17.37 9.22
N ARG A 36 3.94 -16.17 9.56
CA ARG A 36 4.06 -15.69 10.95
C ARG A 36 3.47 -14.30 11.08
N SER A 37 3.03 -13.96 12.28
CA SER A 37 2.59 -12.60 12.64
C SER A 37 3.32 -12.14 13.90
N VAL A 38 4.39 -11.38 13.71
CA VAL A 38 5.18 -10.81 14.82
C VAL A 38 4.71 -9.38 15.04
N LYS A 39 4.31 -9.05 16.28
CA LYS A 39 3.76 -7.72 16.62
C LYS A 39 4.65 -6.56 16.16
N TYR A 40 5.96 -6.66 16.40
CA TYR A 40 6.91 -5.62 16.00
C TYR A 40 6.96 -5.43 14.47
N LEU A 41 7.04 -6.51 13.70
CA LEU A 41 7.05 -6.44 12.23
C LEU A 41 5.71 -5.94 11.68
N ASN A 42 4.60 -6.29 12.33
CA ASN A 42 3.28 -5.77 11.98
C ASN A 42 3.20 -4.26 12.20
N ASN A 43 3.75 -3.75 13.30
CA ASN A 43 3.79 -2.30 13.54
C ASN A 43 4.57 -1.54 12.45
N ILE A 44 5.66 -2.12 11.93
CA ILE A 44 6.44 -1.55 10.82
C ILE A 44 5.60 -1.52 9.54
N ILE A 45 4.97 -2.64 9.17
CA ILE A 45 4.12 -2.74 7.98
C ILE A 45 2.96 -1.72 8.08
N GLU A 46 2.31 -1.63 9.24
CA GLU A 46 1.23 -0.67 9.47
C GLU A 46 1.72 0.77 9.39
N GLN A 47 2.93 1.06 9.88
CA GLN A 47 3.52 2.39 9.79
C GLN A 47 3.88 2.76 8.34
N ASP A 48 4.43 1.83 7.57
CA ASP A 48 4.72 2.03 6.15
C ASP A 48 3.45 2.35 5.36
N HIS A 49 2.37 1.59 5.59
CA HIS A 49 1.06 1.87 5.00
C HIS A 49 0.56 3.28 5.33
N ARG A 50 0.72 3.72 6.59
CA ARG A 50 0.35 5.10 7.00
C ARG A 50 1.20 6.14 6.27
N ASN A 51 2.50 5.89 6.14
CA ASN A 51 3.42 6.81 5.47
C ASN A 51 3.07 6.96 3.98
N ILE A 52 2.80 5.85 3.29
CA ILE A 52 2.38 5.86 1.88
C ILE A 52 1.06 6.60 1.72
N LYS A 53 0.04 6.30 2.52
CA LYS A 53 -1.26 6.99 2.49
C LYS A 53 -1.10 8.49 2.74
N ARG A 54 -0.27 8.88 3.71
CA ARG A 54 0.01 10.30 4.01
C ARG A 54 0.65 11.01 2.82
N ARG A 55 1.64 10.39 2.17
CA ARG A 55 2.30 10.96 0.99
C ARG A 55 1.32 11.16 -0.17
N ILE A 56 0.47 10.17 -0.42
CA ILE A 56 -0.58 10.26 -1.45
C ILE A 56 -1.53 11.41 -1.12
N ALA A 57 -2.06 11.48 0.11
CA ALA A 57 -3.00 12.52 0.51
C ALA A 57 -2.42 13.93 0.38
N ILE A 58 -1.18 14.13 0.81
CA ILE A 58 -0.47 15.42 0.69
C ILE A 58 -0.33 15.79 -0.79
N THR A 59 0.15 14.87 -1.62
CA THR A 59 0.38 15.12 -3.05
C THR A 59 -0.92 15.43 -3.79
N THR A 60 -2.00 14.72 -3.48
CA THR A 60 -3.33 15.00 -4.05
C THR A 60 -3.83 16.36 -3.58
N GLY A 61 -3.74 16.69 -2.29
CA GLY A 61 -4.15 18.00 -1.77
C GLY A 61 -3.42 19.17 -2.42
N PHE A 62 -2.11 19.05 -2.69
CA PHE A 62 -1.35 20.05 -3.43
C PHE A 62 -1.85 20.22 -4.88
N LYS A 63 -2.19 19.13 -5.56
CA LYS A 63 -2.75 19.19 -6.92
C LYS A 63 -4.13 19.83 -6.97
N GLU A 64 -4.98 19.57 -5.98
CA GLU A 64 -6.29 20.21 -5.84
C GLU A 64 -6.14 21.73 -5.66
N PHE A 65 -5.21 22.16 -4.81
CA PHE A 65 -4.96 23.59 -4.58
C PHE A 65 -4.49 24.32 -5.85
N GLU A 66 -3.50 23.76 -6.56
CA GLU A 66 -3.03 24.28 -7.85
C GLU A 66 -4.17 24.38 -8.89
N SER A 67 -5.03 23.35 -8.95
CA SER A 67 -6.17 23.32 -9.87
C SER A 67 -7.21 24.39 -9.52
N ALA A 68 -7.49 24.58 -8.22
CA ALA A 68 -8.40 25.62 -7.74
C ALA A 68 -7.87 27.03 -8.08
N GLN A 69 -6.57 27.28 -7.86
CA GLN A 69 -5.96 28.57 -8.19
C GLN A 69 -6.03 28.88 -9.69
N ARG A 70 -5.73 27.90 -10.57
CA ARG A 70 -5.85 28.06 -12.02
C ARG A 70 -7.28 28.37 -12.45
N THR A 71 -8.26 27.74 -11.81
CA THR A 71 -9.68 27.96 -12.08
C THR A 71 -10.09 29.39 -11.72
N LEU A 72 -9.71 29.87 -10.53
CA LEU A 72 -9.99 31.24 -10.08
C LEU A 72 -9.32 32.27 -10.99
N ALA A 73 -8.04 32.11 -11.32
CA ALA A 73 -7.32 33.01 -12.21
C ALA A 73 -7.93 33.05 -13.62
N GLY A 74 -8.46 31.93 -14.13
CA GLY A 74 -9.17 31.89 -15.41
C GLY A 74 -10.49 32.67 -15.40
N ILE A 75 -11.25 32.60 -14.30
CA ILE A 75 -12.48 33.38 -14.12
C ILE A 75 -12.17 34.88 -14.03
N GLU A 76 -11.11 35.26 -13.32
CA GLU A 76 -10.70 36.66 -13.17
C GLU A 76 -10.21 37.26 -14.51
N LYS A 77 -9.42 36.51 -15.29
CA LYS A 77 -8.94 36.97 -16.60
C LYS A 77 -10.00 36.98 -17.70
N GLY A 78 -11.08 36.22 -17.55
CA GLY A 78 -12.22 36.25 -18.49
C GLY A 78 -13.17 37.43 -18.27
N LYS A 79 -12.98 38.24 -17.21
CA LYS A 79 -13.81 39.40 -16.86
C LYS A 79 -13.19 40.76 -17.22
N SER A 80 -12.04 40.79 -17.92
CA SER A 80 -11.41 42.03 -18.41
C SER A 80 -11.83 42.37 -19.84
#